data_AF-A0A967GTQ5-F1
#
_entry.id   AF-A0A967GTQ5-F1
#
_cell.length_a   1.000
_cell.length_b   1.000
_cell.length_c   1.000
_cell.angle_alpha   90.00
_cell.angle_beta   90.00
_cell.angle_gamma   90.00
#
_symmetry.space_group_name_H-M   'P 1'
#
loop_
_entity.id
_entity.type
_entity.pdbx_description
1 polymer ?
#
loop_
_entity_poly.entity_id
_entity_poly.type
_entity_poly.pdbx_seq_one_letter_code
_entity_poly.pdbx_strand_id
1 'polypeptide(L)'
;MEIDGHLFLDLFPHDLSSEESGFWKFHYLKSLTFLHVQEIGPRLKIRIMNPTWIKNLLQNDPGTIQATLVDDRPILTAPTGDLQKFLATLVEIQPADDDGPFGKPTDLGRKD
;
A
#
# COMPACT_ATOMS: atom_id res chain seq x y z
N MET A 1 -1.51 -1.86 -12.53
CA MET A 1 -2.89 -2.39 -12.55
C MET A 1 -3.85 -1.22 -12.42
N GLU A 2 -4.91 -1.19 -13.20
CA GLU A 2 -5.98 -0.18 -13.06
C GLU A 2 -7.13 -0.76 -12.22
N ILE A 3 -7.62 0.01 -11.26
CA ILE A 3 -8.77 -0.33 -10.42
C ILE A 3 -9.65 0.92 -10.33
N ASP A 4 -10.90 0.86 -10.80
CA ASP A 4 -11.87 1.96 -10.75
C ASP A 4 -11.31 3.32 -11.26
N GLY A 5 -10.50 3.29 -12.32
CA GLY A 5 -9.88 4.48 -12.91
C GLY A 5 -8.62 4.97 -12.18
N HIS A 6 -8.20 4.30 -11.12
CA HIS A 6 -6.96 4.58 -10.39
C HIS A 6 -5.87 3.60 -10.76
N LEU A 7 -4.66 4.11 -10.93
CA LEU A 7 -3.51 3.29 -11.31
C LEU A 7 -2.72 2.87 -10.06
N PHE A 8 -2.42 1.58 -9.94
CA PHE A 8 -1.60 1.03 -8.87
C PHE A 8 -0.39 0.28 -9.41
N LEU A 9 0.74 0.39 -8.72
CA LEU A 9 1.83 -0.58 -8.80
C LEU A 9 1.51 -1.71 -7.84
N ASP A 10 1.51 -2.93 -8.37
CA ASP A 10 1.38 -4.16 -7.60
C ASP A 10 2.75 -4.84 -7.56
N LEU A 11 3.37 -4.83 -6.38
CA LEU A 11 4.70 -5.36 -6.16
C LEU A 11 4.60 -6.65 -5.35
N PHE A 12 5.18 -7.72 -5.87
CA PHE A 12 5.32 -8.99 -5.17
C PHE A 12 6.80 -9.38 -5.09
N PRO A 13 7.37 -9.58 -3.88
CA PRO A 13 8.76 -9.97 -3.75
C PRO A 13 8.94 -11.43 -4.23
N HIS A 14 9.70 -11.61 -5.31
CA HIS A 14 10.01 -12.95 -5.82
C HIS A 14 11.11 -13.62 -4.97
N ASP A 15 12.16 -12.87 -4.64
CA ASP A 15 13.28 -13.30 -3.82
C ASP A 15 13.51 -12.27 -2.68
N LEU A 16 13.68 -12.77 -1.46
CA LEU A 16 13.85 -11.97 -0.24
C LEU A 16 15.25 -12.20 0.30
N SER A 17 16.28 -11.79 -0.45
CA SER A 17 17.62 -11.67 0.11
C SER A 17 17.62 -10.48 1.06
N SER A 18 17.64 -10.79 2.36
CA SER A 18 17.31 -9.88 3.46
C SER A 18 18.43 -8.91 3.84
N GLU A 19 19.53 -8.87 3.10
CA GLU A 19 20.76 -8.25 3.61
C GLU A 19 20.90 -6.75 3.32
N GLU A 20 20.27 -6.16 2.29
CA GLU A 20 20.72 -4.82 1.84
C GLU A 20 19.66 -3.69 1.70
N SER A 21 18.36 -3.94 1.85
CA SER A 21 17.36 -2.87 1.62
C SER A 21 16.32 -2.75 2.74
N GLY A 22 16.24 -1.56 3.35
CA GLY A 22 15.22 -1.23 4.35
C GLY A 22 13.78 -1.31 3.81
N PHE A 23 13.61 -1.16 2.49
CA PHE A 23 12.32 -1.35 1.81
C PHE A 23 11.90 -2.84 1.80
N TRP A 24 12.83 -3.77 1.56
CA TRP A 24 12.53 -5.20 1.60
C TRP A 24 12.36 -5.73 3.02
N LYS A 25 12.88 -5.03 4.04
CA LYS A 25 12.51 -5.30 5.43
C LYS A 25 11.01 -5.09 5.70
N PHE A 26 10.29 -4.29 4.90
CA PHE A 26 8.83 -4.21 4.99
C PHE A 26 8.12 -5.43 4.37
N HIS A 27 8.83 -6.25 3.60
CA HIS A 27 8.31 -7.36 2.81
C HIS A 27 8.89 -8.72 3.25
N TYR A 28 9.31 -8.88 4.51
CA TYR A 28 9.77 -10.18 5.04
C TYR A 28 8.73 -11.30 4.86
N LEU A 29 7.45 -10.92 4.76
CA LEU A 29 6.38 -11.79 4.30
C LEU A 29 6.16 -11.55 2.81
N LYS A 30 5.97 -12.64 2.06
CA LYS A 30 5.56 -12.59 0.65
C LYS A 30 4.11 -12.11 0.54
N SER A 31 3.90 -10.82 0.69
CA SER A 31 2.61 -10.13 0.52
C SER A 31 2.66 -9.21 -0.70
N LEU A 32 1.49 -8.98 -1.30
CA LEU A 32 1.32 -7.95 -2.32
C LEU A 32 1.43 -6.57 -1.68
N THR A 33 2.15 -5.66 -2.34
CA THR A 33 2.27 -4.27 -1.93
C THR A 33 1.69 -3.38 -3.02
N PHE A 34 0.68 -2.60 -2.64
CA PHE A 34 -0.01 -1.67 -3.53
C PHE A 34 0.47 -0.25 -3.31
N LEU A 35 0.96 0.38 -4.36
CA LEU A 35 1.35 1.79 -4.38
C LEU A 35 0.43 2.53 -5.36
N HIS A 36 -0.22 3.60 -4.90
CA HIS A 36 -1.10 4.40 -5.75
C HIS A 36 -0.25 5.32 -6.64
N VAL A 37 -0.42 5.25 -7.96
CA VAL A 37 0.25 6.11 -8.94
C VAL A 37 -0.58 7.37 -9.14
N GLN A 38 0.00 8.51 -8.79
CA GLN A 38 -0.66 9.81 -8.95
C GLN A 38 -0.33 10.46 -10.30
N GLU A 39 0.91 10.31 -10.77
CA GLU A 39 1.40 10.98 -11.99
C GLU A 39 2.48 10.12 -12.64
N ILE A 40 2.49 10.04 -13.98
CA ILE A 40 3.47 9.24 -14.75
C ILE A 40 4.53 10.11 -15.44
N GLY A 41 4.29 11.42 -15.65
CA GLY A 41 5.23 12.33 -16.32
C GLY A 41 5.16 13.77 -15.82
N PRO A 42 6.31 14.50 -15.72
CA PRO A 42 7.64 14.13 -16.20
C PRO A 42 8.40 13.15 -15.29
N ARG A 43 7.90 12.90 -14.07
CA ARG A 43 8.42 11.90 -13.15
C ARG A 43 7.28 11.08 -12.59
N LEU A 44 7.55 9.80 -12.33
CA LEU A 44 6.58 8.93 -11.69
C LEU A 44 6.39 9.38 -10.23
N LYS A 45 5.17 9.76 -9.86
CA LYS A 45 4.79 10.07 -8.47
C LYS A 45 3.90 8.96 -7.93
N ILE A 46 4.30 8.43 -6.79
CA ILE A 46 3.57 7.37 -6.09
C ILE A 46 3.19 7.82 -4.68
N ARG A 47 2.11 7.27 -4.15
CA ARG A 47 1.75 7.38 -2.75
C ARG A 47 1.79 5.98 -2.13
N ILE A 48 2.48 5.87 -1.00
CA ILE A 48 2.63 4.63 -0.26
C ILE A 48 1.50 4.53 0.75
N MET A 49 0.91 3.33 0.89
CA MET A 49 -0.10 3.07 1.91
C MET A 49 0.45 3.32 3.32
N ASN A 50 -0.36 3.93 4.18
CA ASN A 50 -0.02 4.21 5.56
C ASN A 50 -0.40 3.02 6.46
N PRO A 51 0.55 2.19 6.93
CA PRO A 51 0.25 1.00 7.72
C PRO A 51 -0.36 1.35 9.08
N THR A 52 -0.02 2.49 9.67
CA THR A 52 -0.59 2.95 10.94
C THR A 52 -2.07 3.30 10.77
N TRP A 53 -2.42 3.98 9.67
CA TRP A 53 -3.80 4.30 9.36
C TRP A 53 -4.64 3.03 9.17
N ILE A 54 -4.12 2.06 8.40
CA ILE A 54 -4.79 0.76 8.19
C ILE A 54 -4.97 0.01 9.50
N LYS A 55 -3.96 0.02 10.37
CA LYS A 55 -4.04 -0.59 11.70
C LYS A 55 -5.18 0.04 12.52
N ASN A 56 -5.26 1.37 12.54
CA ASN A 56 -6.30 2.08 13.28
C ASN A 56 -7.70 1.80 12.69
N LEU A 57 -7.82 1.75 11.37
CA LEU A 57 -9.08 1.35 10.70
C LEU A 57 -9.51 -0.05 11.18
N LEU A 58 -8.61 -1.04 11.11
CA LEU A 58 -8.90 -2.41 11.50
C LEU A 58 -9.15 -2.60 13.00
N GLN A 59 -8.60 -1.73 13.86
CA GLN A 59 -8.90 -1.73 15.29
C GLN A 59 -10.31 -1.18 15.58
N ASN A 60 -10.74 -0.17 14.83
CA ASN A 60 -12.05 0.45 14.99
C ASN A 60 -13.17 -0.36 14.31
N ASP A 61 -12.87 -0.95 13.17
CA ASP A 61 -13.77 -1.82 12.40
C ASP A 61 -13.02 -3.05 11.85
N PRO A 62 -12.89 -4.13 12.65
CA PRO A 62 -12.20 -5.35 12.24
C PRO A 62 -12.83 -6.07 11.03
N GLY A 63 -14.08 -5.73 10.68
CA GLY A 63 -14.83 -6.36 9.59
C GLY A 63 -14.57 -5.73 8.21
N THR A 64 -13.85 -4.60 8.14
CA THR A 64 -13.70 -3.85 6.89
C THR A 64 -13.00 -4.65 5.79
N ILE A 65 -11.95 -5.41 6.14
CA ILE A 65 -11.20 -6.27 5.22
C ILE A 65 -10.52 -7.38 6.01
N GLN A 66 -10.40 -8.58 5.43
CA GLN A 66 -9.66 -9.67 6.10
C GLN A 66 -8.18 -9.28 6.23
N ALA A 67 -7.69 -9.33 7.46
CA ALA A 67 -6.31 -9.01 7.80
C ALA A 67 -5.83 -9.89 8.96
N THR A 68 -4.51 -10.04 9.06
CA THR A 68 -3.82 -10.65 10.20
C THR A 68 -2.74 -9.72 10.73
N LEU A 69 -2.43 -9.79 12.02
CA LEU A 69 -1.33 -9.04 12.62
C LEU A 69 -0.08 -9.91 12.68
N VAL A 70 1.00 -9.42 12.10
CA VAL A 70 2.34 -10.01 12.23
C VAL A 70 3.29 -8.94 12.72
N ASP A 71 3.96 -9.18 13.86
CA ASP A 71 4.85 -8.21 14.51
C ASP A 71 4.22 -6.80 14.63
N ASP A 72 2.97 -6.77 15.09
CA ASP A 72 2.16 -5.55 15.29
C ASP A 72 1.81 -4.78 14.00
N ARG A 73 1.99 -5.40 12.83
CA ARG A 73 1.66 -4.83 11.52
C ARG A 73 0.46 -5.54 10.88
N PRO A 74 -0.49 -4.78 10.31
CA PRO A 74 -1.59 -5.38 9.56
C PRO A 74 -1.10 -5.89 8.21
N ILE A 75 -1.38 -7.16 7.93
CA ILE A 75 -1.19 -7.81 6.63
C ILE A 75 -2.57 -8.14 6.09
N LEU A 76 -2.95 -7.56 4.96
CA LEU A 76 -4.24 -7.80 4.33
C LEU A 76 -4.22 -9.17 3.62
N THR A 77 -5.20 -10.01 3.91
CA THR A 77 -5.26 -11.42 3.46
C THR A 77 -6.53 -11.77 2.70
N ALA A 78 -7.37 -10.77 2.41
CA ALA A 78 -8.59 -10.99 1.62
C ALA A 78 -8.26 -11.46 0.20
N PRO A 79 -9.21 -12.12 -0.50
CA PRO A 79 -9.07 -12.42 -1.91
C PRO A 79 -8.76 -11.18 -2.75
N THR A 80 -7.99 -11.34 -3.83
CA THR A 80 -7.52 -10.23 -4.69
C THR A 80 -8.64 -9.27 -5.11
N GLY A 81 -9.80 -9.78 -5.49
CA GLY A 81 -10.93 -8.93 -5.91
C GLY A 81 -11.49 -8.06 -4.78
N ASP A 82 -11.44 -8.52 -3.53
CA ASP A 82 -11.89 -7.75 -2.38
C ASP A 82 -10.83 -6.72 -1.97
N LEU A 83 -9.54 -7.07 -2.07
CA LEU A 83 -8.45 -6.12 -1.89
C LEU A 83 -8.51 -4.98 -2.91
N GLN A 84 -8.79 -5.28 -4.18
CA GLN A 84 -8.91 -4.25 -5.21
C GLN A 84 -10.04 -3.27 -4.90
N LYS A 85 -11.25 -3.77 -4.58
CA LYS A 85 -12.38 -2.93 -4.19
C LYS A 85 -12.04 -2.09 -2.96
N PHE A 86 -11.39 -2.69 -1.96
CA PHE A 86 -10.94 -1.98 -0.78
C PHE A 86 -9.95 -0.86 -1.12
N LEU A 87 -8.96 -1.12 -1.98
CA LEU A 87 -8.01 -0.09 -2.43
C LEU A 87 -8.70 1.08 -3.15
N ALA A 88 -9.71 0.79 -3.97
CA ALA A 88 -10.50 1.81 -4.65
C ALA A 88 -11.25 2.71 -3.66
N THR A 89 -11.77 2.17 -2.54
CA THR A 89 -12.41 3.03 -1.53
C THR A 89 -11.40 3.91 -0.79
N LEU A 90 -10.18 3.43 -0.60
CA LEU A 90 -9.14 4.17 0.12
C LEU A 90 -8.62 5.39 -0.66
N VAL A 91 -8.50 5.30 -1.99
CA VAL A 91 -7.98 6.42 -2.81
C VAL A 91 -8.92 7.62 -2.89
N GLU A 92 -10.22 7.39 -2.70
CA GLU A 92 -11.24 8.44 -2.63
C GLU A 92 -11.22 9.21 -1.30
N ILE A 93 -10.53 8.68 -0.28
CA ILE A 93 -10.40 9.37 1.01
C ILE A 93 -9.40 10.51 0.85
N GLN A 94 -9.91 11.73 0.82
CA GLN A 94 -9.13 12.96 1.01
C GLN A 94 -9.01 13.25 2.51
N PRO A 95 -7.87 12.97 3.15
CA PRO A 95 -7.66 13.39 4.53
C PRO A 95 -7.54 14.92 4.60
N ALA A 96 -7.95 15.50 5.72
CA ALA A 96 -7.71 16.93 5.99
C ALA A 96 -6.20 17.24 6.11
N ASP A 97 -5.43 16.24 6.56
CA ASP A 97 -4.01 16.33 6.88
C ASP A 97 -3.23 15.16 6.25
N ASP A 98 -1.95 14.97 6.59
CA ASP A 98 -1.11 13.90 6.03
C ASP A 98 -1.41 12.48 6.57
N ASP A 99 -2.41 12.34 7.45
CA ASP A 99 -2.79 11.10 8.13
C ASP A 99 -3.85 10.28 7.34
N GLY A 100 -3.79 10.29 6.02
CA GLY A 100 -4.67 9.48 5.17
C GLY A 100 -4.23 8.03 5.00
N PRO A 101 -5.05 7.23 4.29
CA PRO A 101 -4.70 5.85 3.91
C PRO A 101 -3.46 5.78 3.01
N PHE A 102 -3.15 6.86 2.31
CA PHE A 102 -1.96 7.03 1.49
C PHE A 102 -1.21 8.28 1.92
N GLY A 103 0.10 8.14 2.15
CA GLY A 103 0.96 9.26 2.51
C GLY A 103 1.18 10.25 1.36
N LYS A 104 2.13 11.17 1.57
CA LYS A 104 2.49 12.18 0.57
C LYS A 104 2.98 11.55 -0.73
N PRO A 105 2.69 12.20 -1.87
CA PRO A 105 3.32 11.86 -3.14
C PRO A 105 4.84 11.91 -3.04
N THR A 106 5.50 10.88 -3.55
CA THR A 106 6.95 10.75 -3.62
C THR A 106 7.38 10.51 -5.05
N ASP A 107 8.40 11.25 -5.51
CA ASP A 107 9.05 11.01 -6.80
C ASP A 107 9.77 9.66 -6.77
N LEU A 108 9.43 8.76 -7.68
CA LEU A 108 10.17 7.54 -7.93
C LEU A 108 11.12 7.76 -9.10
N GLY A 109 12.41 7.89 -8.79
CA GLY A 109 13.50 8.06 -9.76
C GLY A 109 14.36 6.81 -9.88
N ARG A 110 15.07 6.69 -10.99
CA ARG A 110 16.22 5.77 -11.08
C ARG A 110 17.36 6.36 -10.28
N LYS A 111 18.10 5.52 -9.56
CA LYS A 111 19.40 5.91 -9.02
C LYS A 111 20.38 5.93 -10.20
N ASP A 112 21.00 7.08 -10.44
CA ASP A 112 22.08 7.25 -11.41
C ASP A 112 23.35 6.49 -10.98
#